data_AF-A0A7V3NCV1-F1
#
_entry.id   AF-A0A7V3NCV1-F1
#
_cell.length_a   1.000
_cell.length_b   1.000
_cell.length_c   1.000
_cell.angle_alpha   90.00
_cell.angle_beta   90.00
_cell.angle_gamma   90.00
#
_symmetry.space_group_name_H-M   'P 1'
#
loop_
_entity.id
_entity.type
_entity.pdbx_description
1 polymer ?
#
loop_
_entity_poly.entity_id
_entity_poly.type
_entity_poly.pdbx_seq_one_letter_code
_entity_poly.pdbx_strand_id
1 'polypeptide(L)' 'MIRLTSEPIDIAAVLQSVRSPAAGAVVLFLGTAREMTDGRRTEWLQYEAYAPLAEKLLIELTS' A
#
# COMPACT_ATOMS: atom_id res chain seq x y z
N MET A 1 -9.58 -3.86 5.68
CA MET A 1 -8.65 -3.19 6.63
C MET A 1 -7.92 -2.11 5.87
N ILE A 2 -7.90 -0.88 6.39
CA ILE A 2 -7.16 0.25 5.82
C ILE A 2 -6.25 0.78 6.92
N ARG A 3 -4.97 1.03 6.60
CA ARG A 3 -3.97 1.53 7.54
C ARG A 3 -2.98 2.41 6.81
N LEU A 4 -2.73 3.60 7.35
CA LEU A 4 -1.58 4.42 7.02
C LEU A 4 -0.47 4.18 8.05
N THR A 5 0.78 4.17 7.62
CA THR A 5 1.92 3.94 8.52
C THR A 5 3.18 4.61 8.01
N SER A 6 4.05 4.99 8.94
CA SER A 6 5.42 5.43 8.68
C SER A 6 6.45 4.29 8.80
N GLU A 7 6.03 3.10 9.20
CA GLU A 7 6.88 1.92 9.32
C GLU A 7 6.95 1.15 8.00
N PRO A 8 8.00 0.33 7.79
CA PRO A 8 8.02 -0.60 6.66
C PRO A 8 6.78 -1.50 6.63
N ILE A 9 6.22 -1.67 5.43
CA ILE A 9 5.02 -2.49 5.24
C ILE A 9 5.39 -3.97 5.28
N ASP A 10 4.80 -4.73 6.21
CA ASP A 10 4.91 -6.18 6.25
C ASP A 10 3.96 -6.83 5.23
N ILE A 11 4.53 -7.22 4.09
CA ILE A 11 3.80 -7.84 2.97
C ILE A 11 3.19 -9.19 3.38
N ALA A 12 3.86 -9.97 4.22
CA ALA A 12 3.38 -11.28 4.63
C ALA A 12 2.14 -11.15 5.53
N ALA A 13 2.16 -10.19 6.46
CA ALA A 13 1.02 -9.87 7.31
C ALA A 13 -0.20 -9.41 6.46
N VAL A 14 0.02 -8.56 5.45
CA VAL A 14 -1.05 -8.09 4.55
C VAL A 14 -1.69 -9.27 3.81
N LEU A 15 -0.89 -10.12 3.15
CA LEU A 15 -1.41 -11.29 2.44
C LEU A 15 -2.16 -12.24 3.37
N GLN A 16 -1.66 -12.47 4.58
CA GLN A 16 -2.31 -13.36 5.55
C GLN A 16 -3.66 -12.80 6.02
N SER A 17 -3.80 -11.49 6.16
CA SER A 17 -5.03 -10.84 6.64
C SER A 17 -6.26 -11.02 5.75
N VAL A 18 -6.05 -11.34 4.47
CA VAL A 18 -7.12 -11.51 3.46
C VAL A 18 -7.27 -12.94 2.97
N ARG A 19 -6.48 -13.89 3.49
CA ARG A 19 -6.61 -15.31 3.13
C ARG A 19 -7.92 -15.87 3.65
N SER A 20 -8.54 -16.71 2.83
CA SER A 20 -9.77 -17.43 3.18
C SER A 20 -9.75 -18.82 2.55
N PRO A 21 -10.17 -19.88 3.24
CA PRO A 21 -10.36 -21.20 2.65
C PRO A 21 -11.35 -21.22 1.47
N ALA A 22 -12.23 -20.21 1.38
CA ALA A 22 -13.19 -20.06 0.29
C ALA A 22 -12.62 -19.33 -0.94
N ALA A 23 -11.42 -18.75 -0.85
CA ALA A 23 -10.78 -18.01 -1.94
C ALA A 23 -9.65 -18.83 -2.56
N GLY A 24 -9.70 -19.05 -3.88
CA GLY A 24 -8.66 -19.80 -4.61
C GLY A 24 -7.37 -19.01 -4.87
N ALA A 25 -7.41 -17.69 -4.73
CA ALA A 25 -6.26 -16.82 -4.94
C ALA A 25 -6.39 -15.51 -4.15
N VAL A 26 -5.24 -14.88 -3.88
CA VAL A 26 -5.12 -13.52 -3.37
C VAL A 26 -4.22 -12.76 -4.34
N VAL A 27 -4.64 -11.56 -4.75
CA VAL A 27 -3.87 -10.69 -5.64
C VAL A 27 -3.36 -9.51 -4.83
N LEU A 28 -2.06 -9.22 -4.96
CA LEU A 28 -1.42 -8.06 -4.33
C LEU A 28 -0.86 -7.13 -5.39
N PHE A 29 -1.17 -5.84 -5.27
CA PHE A 29 -0.44 -4.78 -5.94
C PHE A 29 0.56 -4.16 -4.96
N LEU A 30 1.85 -4.16 -5.31
CA LEU A 30 2.93 -3.58 -4.51
C LEU A 30 3.57 -2.44 -5.28
N GLY A 31 3.32 -1.20 -4.85
CA GLY A 31 4.03 -0.02 -5.36
C GLY A 31 5.37 0.15 -4.67
N THR A 32 6.45 0.23 -5.43
CA THR A 32 7.81 0.47 -4.92
C THR A 32 8.42 1.72 -5.56
N ALA A 33 9.24 2.46 -4.80
CA ALA A 33 10.03 3.55 -5.35
C ALA A 33 10.98 3.03 -6.45
N ARG A 34 11.01 3.72 -7.59
CA ARG A 34 11.90 3.39 -8.72
C ARG A 34 13.21 4.14 -8.58
N GLU A 35 14.31 3.52 -8.96
CA GLU A 35 15.63 4.17 -8.94
C GLU A 35 15.75 5.26 -10.02
N MET A 36 15.14 5.09 -11.20
CA MET A 36 15.24 6.02 -12.32
C MET A 36 13.88 6.57 -12.73
N THR A 37 13.78 7.90 -12.75
CA THR A 37 12.59 8.67 -13.17
C THR A 37 13.04 9.81 -14.08
N ASP A 38 12.49 9.90 -15.29
CA ASP A 38 12.80 10.94 -16.28
C ASP A 38 14.30 11.17 -16.51
N GLY A 39 15.06 10.08 -16.58
CA GLY A 39 16.52 10.11 -16.83
C GLY A 39 17.36 10.56 -15.63
N ARG A 40 16.74 10.79 -14.45
CA ARG A 40 17.41 11.14 -13.21
C ARG A 40 17.32 10.01 -12.18
N ARG A 41 18.34 9.90 -11.34
CA ARG A 41 18.36 8.96 -10.22
C ARG A 41 17.59 9.52 -9.03
N THR A 42 16.65 8.75 -8.51
CA THR A 42 15.90 9.05 -7.29
C THR A 42 16.66 8.48 -6.10
N GLU A 43 17.10 9.34 -5.18
CA GLU A 43 17.74 8.89 -3.93
C GLU A 43 16.72 8.35 -2.93
N TRP A 44 15.61 9.06 -2.75
CA TRP A 44 14.52 8.68 -1.86
C TRP A 44 13.23 9.44 -2.22
N LEU A 45 12.10 8.98 -1.67
CA LEU A 45 10.81 9.66 -1.76
C LEU A 45 10.26 9.90 -0.36
N GLN A 46 9.74 11.11 -0.11
CA GLN A 46 8.93 11.40 1.08
C GLN A 46 7.45 11.26 0.73
N TYR A 47 6.69 10.56 1.57
CA TYR A 47 5.24 10.50 1.46
C TYR A 47 4.62 11.27 2.62
N GLU A 48 3.64 12.11 2.30
CA GLU A 48 2.84 12.85 3.27
C GLU A 48 1.36 12.65 2.97
N ALA A 49 0.53 12.63 4.00
CA ALA A 49 -0.91 12.49 3.86
C ALA A 49 -1.65 13.24 4.98
N TYR A 50 -2.77 13.88 4.62
CA TYR A 50 -3.76 14.26 5.62
C TYR A 50 -4.55 13.03 6.03
N ALA A 51 -4.05 12.32 7.04
CA ALA A 51 -4.49 10.96 7.38
C ALA A 51 -6.02 10.78 7.49
N PRO A 52 -6.78 11.64 8.20
CA PRO A 52 -8.23 11.46 8.33
C PRO A 52 -8.98 11.48 6.99
N LEU A 53 -8.56 12.37 6.06
CA LEU A 53 -9.17 12.44 4.73
C LEU A 53 -8.72 11.26 3.85
N ALA A 54 -7.43 10.93 3.88
CA ALA A 54 -6.90 9.83 3.09
C ALA A 54 -7.54 8.49 3.47
N GLU A 55 -7.71 8.20 4.76
CA GLU A 55 -8.41 7.00 5.23
C GLU A 55 -9.86 6.98 4.76
N LYS A 56 -10.58 8.10 4.86
CA LYS A 56 -11.96 8.21 4.36
C LYS A 56 -12.05 7.87 2.87
N LEU A 57 -11.17 8.46 2.04
CA LEU A 57 -11.17 8.22 0.60
C LEU A 57 -10.80 6.76 0.25
N LEU A 58 -9.89 6.15 0.99
CA LEU A 58 -9.55 4.73 0.81
C LEU A 58 -10.72 3.82 1.17
N ILE A 59 -11.53 4.17 2.19
CA ILE A 59 -12.73 3.40 2.56
C ILE A 59 -13.76 3.45 1.42
N GLU A 60 -13.95 4.61 0.79
CA GLU A 60 -14.88 4.79 -0.33
C GLU A 60 -14.55 3.87 -1.53
N LEU A 61 -13.28 3.50 -1.75
CA LEU A 61 -12.87 2.56 -2.81
C LEU A 61 -13.23 1.09 -2.53
N THR A 62 -13.66 0.77 -1.32
CA THR A 62 -14.02 -0.60 -0.91
C THR A 62 -15.53 -0.86 -0.95
N SER A 63 -16.32 0.17 -1.25
CA SER A 63 -17.78 0.12 -1.38
C SER A 63 -18.20 -0.33 -2.77
#